data_AF-A0A344UKY7-F1
#
_entry.id   AF-A0A344UKY7-F1
#
_cell.length_a   1.000
_cell.length_b   1.000
_cell.length_c   1.000
_cell.angle_alpha   90.00
_cell.angle_beta   90.00
_cell.angle_gamma   90.00
#
_symmetry.space_group_name_H-M   'P 1'
#
loop_
_entity.id
_entity.type
_entity.pdbx_description
1 polymer ?
#
loop_
_entity_poly.entity_id
_entity_poly.type
_entity_poly.pdbx_seq_one_letter_code
_entity_poly.pdbx_strand_id
1 'polypeptide(L)'
;MSKAFDPAQTLRWLSRRLASPQWSQGGLALEGALGERPARARRFDDGPTLALRLEAGEDDARRVCLSLAATEEALDDAAYLAGGRLWLLRRYPPCLTETELELLLKQQLALAQLLERKPEGQAAARPLPGSYA
;
A
#
# COMPACT_ATOMS: atom_id res chain seq x y z
N MET A 1 -24.39 -11.59 10.21
CA MET A 1 -22.92 -11.72 10.31
C MET A 1 -22.36 -11.76 8.90
N SER A 2 -21.42 -10.89 8.56
CA SER A 2 -20.75 -10.89 7.26
C SER A 2 -19.85 -12.12 7.14
N LYS A 3 -19.87 -12.81 6.00
CA LYS A 3 -19.01 -13.98 5.76
C LYS A 3 -17.58 -13.51 5.52
N ALA A 4 -16.62 -14.05 6.27
CA ALA A 4 -15.21 -13.75 6.04
C ALA A 4 -14.75 -14.30 4.68
N PHE A 5 -13.99 -13.48 3.96
CA PHE A 5 -13.31 -13.84 2.73
C PHE A 5 -11.99 -14.52 3.03
N ASP A 6 -11.74 -15.63 2.32
CA ASP A 6 -10.41 -16.21 2.19
C ASP A 6 -9.54 -15.37 1.21
N PRO A 7 -8.22 -15.61 1.13
CA PRO A 7 -7.34 -14.83 0.25
C PRO A 7 -7.74 -14.86 -1.24
N ALA A 8 -8.34 -15.95 -1.74
CA ALA A 8 -8.81 -16.02 -3.13
C ALA A 8 -10.10 -15.21 -3.34
N GLN A 9 -11.00 -15.20 -2.37
CA GLN A 9 -12.19 -14.34 -2.35
C GLN A 9 -11.79 -12.87 -2.30
N THR A 10 -10.77 -12.51 -1.52
CA THR A 10 -10.21 -11.15 -1.48
C THR A 10 -9.69 -10.69 -2.84
N LEU A 11 -8.89 -11.50 -3.55
CA LEU A 11 -8.43 -11.14 -4.90
C LEU A 11 -9.59 -11.03 -5.90
N ARG A 12 -10.59 -11.93 -5.84
CA ARG A 12 -11.80 -11.84 -6.68
C ARG A 12 -12.68 -10.63 -6.36
N TRP A 13 -12.65 -10.16 -5.12
CA TRP A 13 -13.31 -8.92 -4.72
C TRP A 13 -12.56 -7.70 -5.24
N LEU A 14 -11.22 -7.72 -5.20
CA LEU A 14 -10.36 -6.67 -5.75
C LEU A 14 -10.51 -6.59 -7.27
N SER A 15 -10.57 -7.71 -7.99
CA SER A 15 -10.66 -7.71 -9.46
C SER A 15 -11.90 -7.00 -10.01
N ARG A 16 -12.98 -6.91 -9.22
CA ARG A 16 -14.19 -6.18 -9.60
C ARG A 16 -14.07 -4.66 -9.43
N ARG A 17 -13.07 -4.20 -8.69
CA ARG A 17 -12.80 -2.78 -8.40
C ARG A 17 -11.65 -2.22 -9.23
N LEU A 18 -10.81 -3.10 -9.77
CA LEU A 18 -9.74 -2.69 -10.68
C LEU A 18 -10.30 -2.32 -12.05
N ALA A 19 -9.82 -1.20 -12.59
CA ALA A 19 -9.88 -0.94 -14.01
C ALA A 19 -8.90 -1.88 -14.74
N SER A 20 -9.37 -2.46 -15.85
CA SER A 20 -8.59 -3.36 -16.71
C SER A 20 -7.87 -4.50 -15.95
N PRO A 21 -8.59 -5.32 -15.15
CA PRO A 21 -7.97 -6.37 -14.35
C PRO A 21 -7.33 -7.45 -15.23
N GLN A 22 -6.06 -7.76 -14.97
CA GLN A 22 -5.30 -8.79 -15.65
C GLN A 22 -4.83 -9.84 -14.65
N TRP A 23 -5.27 -11.08 -14.85
CA TRP A 23 -4.85 -12.20 -14.01
C TRP A 23 -3.58 -12.84 -14.58
N SER A 24 -2.65 -13.17 -13.70
CA SER A 24 -1.53 -14.07 -14.01
C SER A 24 -2.03 -15.48 -14.35
N GLN A 25 -1.20 -16.23 -15.09
CA GLN A 25 -1.43 -17.66 -15.27
C GLN A 25 -1.44 -18.36 -13.90
N GLY A 26 -2.53 -19.07 -13.61
CA GLY A 26 -2.76 -19.72 -12.30
C GLY A 26 -3.56 -18.89 -11.30
N GLY A 27 -3.95 -17.66 -11.62
CA GLY A 27 -4.87 -16.87 -10.79
C GLY A 27 -4.33 -16.45 -9.42
N LEU A 28 -3.00 -16.48 -9.26
CA LEU A 28 -2.34 -16.15 -7.99
C LEU A 28 -2.02 -14.67 -7.85
N ALA A 29 -1.83 -13.98 -8.97
CA ALA A 29 -1.62 -12.54 -9.04
C ALA A 29 -2.62 -11.87 -9.98
N LEU A 30 -2.90 -10.62 -9.67
CA LEU A 30 -3.88 -9.76 -10.33
C LEU A 30 -3.26 -8.37 -10.47
N GLU A 31 -3.22 -7.82 -11.67
CA GLU A 31 -2.79 -6.45 -11.93
C GLU A 31 -3.95 -5.63 -12.48
N GLY A 32 -3.86 -4.30 -12.39
CA GLY A 32 -4.86 -3.38 -12.92
C GLY A 32 -4.62 -1.97 -12.37
N ALA A 33 -5.67 -1.15 -12.31
CA ALA A 33 -5.60 0.15 -11.66
C ALA A 33 -6.76 0.38 -10.68
N LEU A 34 -6.48 0.94 -9.51
CA LEU A 34 -7.48 1.46 -8.56
C LEU A 34 -7.62 2.96 -8.79
N GLY A 35 -8.66 3.37 -9.50
CA GLY A 35 -8.72 4.71 -10.07
C GLY A 35 -7.54 4.92 -11.03
N GLU A 36 -6.77 5.99 -10.82
CA GLU A 36 -5.58 6.30 -11.63
C GLU A 36 -4.31 5.56 -11.18
N ARG A 37 -4.36 4.78 -10.09
CA ARG A 37 -3.17 4.16 -9.49
C ARG A 37 -2.99 2.74 -9.97
N PRO A 38 -1.88 2.41 -10.67
CA PRO A 38 -1.54 1.01 -10.93
C PRO A 38 -1.45 0.21 -9.64
N ALA A 39 -2.03 -0.98 -9.67
CA ALA A 39 -2.16 -1.85 -8.53
C ALA A 39 -1.76 -3.28 -8.91
N ARG A 40 -1.09 -3.97 -7.98
CA ARG A 40 -0.72 -5.38 -8.10
C ARG A 40 -1.11 -6.11 -6.84
N ALA A 41 -1.99 -7.10 -6.96
CA ALA A 41 -2.37 -7.97 -5.87
C ALA A 41 -1.79 -9.37 -6.09
N ARG A 42 -1.44 -10.04 -5.00
CA ARG A 42 -0.98 -11.43 -5.02
C ARG A 42 -1.55 -12.19 -3.84
N ARG A 43 -1.92 -13.43 -4.08
CA ARG A 43 -2.39 -14.37 -3.06
C ARG A 43 -1.21 -15.12 -2.47
N PHE A 44 -1.17 -15.18 -1.15
CA PHE A 44 -0.36 -16.11 -0.37
C PHE A 44 -1.27 -16.85 0.64
N ASP A 45 -0.77 -17.95 1.18
CA ASP A 45 -1.51 -18.77 2.15
C ASP A 45 -1.75 -18.03 3.47
N ASP A 46 -0.86 -17.09 3.78
CA ASP A 46 -0.81 -16.32 5.02
C ASP A 46 -1.41 -14.91 4.88
N GLY A 47 -2.09 -14.65 3.76
CA GLY A 47 -2.80 -13.42 3.45
C GLY A 47 -2.54 -12.90 2.03
N PRO A 48 -3.47 -12.13 1.45
CA PRO A 48 -3.20 -11.46 0.19
C PRO A 48 -2.36 -10.21 0.41
N THR A 49 -1.55 -9.85 -0.57
CA THR A 49 -0.85 -8.57 -0.61
C THR A 49 -1.41 -7.68 -1.70
N LEU A 50 -1.43 -6.37 -1.48
CA LEU A 50 -1.76 -5.37 -2.50
C LEU A 50 -0.67 -4.30 -2.52
N ALA A 51 -0.06 -4.09 -3.68
CA ALA A 51 0.85 -3.00 -3.94
C ALA A 51 0.16 -1.92 -4.76
N LEU A 52 0.30 -0.67 -4.32
CA LEU A 52 -0.15 0.53 -5.05
C LEU A 52 1.08 1.29 -5.53
N ARG A 53 1.11 1.66 -6.82
CA ARG A 53 2.16 2.53 -7.31
C ARG A 53 2.00 3.92 -6.70
N LEU A 54 3.10 4.47 -6.23
CA LEU A 54 3.20 5.86 -5.82
C LEU A 54 3.65 6.70 -7.03
N GLU A 55 3.17 7.93 -7.11
CA GLU A 55 3.65 8.94 -8.06
C GLU A 55 5.02 9.49 -7.67
N ALA A 56 5.44 9.25 -6.43
CA ALA A 56 6.80 9.50 -5.93
C ALA A 56 7.86 8.71 -6.73
N GLY A 57 8.97 9.39 -7.05
CA GLY A 57 10.09 8.80 -7.77
C GLY A 57 11.05 8.03 -6.87
N GLU A 58 12.11 7.48 -7.46
CA GLU A 58 13.17 6.80 -6.69
C GLU A 58 13.86 7.74 -5.70
N ASP A 59 14.04 9.02 -6.06
CA ASP A 59 14.64 10.04 -5.19
C ASP A 59 13.81 10.30 -3.91
N ASP A 60 12.52 10.02 -3.94
CA ASP A 60 11.61 10.15 -2.80
C ASP A 60 11.62 8.93 -1.87
N ALA A 61 12.28 7.82 -2.25
CA ALA A 61 12.19 6.55 -1.54
C ALA A 61 12.58 6.68 -0.05
N ARG A 62 13.65 7.42 0.26
CA ARG A 62 14.09 7.65 1.64
C ARG A 62 13.03 8.38 2.45
N ARG A 63 12.43 9.43 1.88
CA ARG A 63 11.38 10.21 2.53
C ARG A 63 10.16 9.33 2.79
N VAL A 64 9.72 8.57 1.80
CA VAL A 64 8.58 7.66 1.92
C VAL A 64 8.82 6.59 2.98
N CYS A 65 10.00 5.97 3.02
CA CYS A 65 10.34 4.99 4.05
C CYS A 65 10.35 5.60 5.46
N LEU A 66 10.91 6.80 5.61
CA LEU A 66 10.90 7.50 6.90
C LEU A 66 9.48 7.90 7.33
N SER A 67 8.67 8.38 6.41
CA SER A 67 7.26 8.71 6.67
C SER A 67 6.46 7.47 7.07
N LEU A 68 6.66 6.34 6.39
CA LEU A 68 6.04 5.06 6.77
C LEU A 68 6.46 4.63 8.18
N ALA A 69 7.76 4.64 8.48
CA ALA A 69 8.26 4.26 9.80
C ALA A 69 7.76 5.16 10.93
N ALA A 70 7.42 6.43 10.61
CA ALA A 70 6.88 7.40 11.56
C ALA A 70 5.34 7.40 11.64
N THR A 71 4.64 6.62 10.81
CA THR A 71 3.17 6.55 10.79
C THR A 71 2.70 5.28 11.49
N GLU A 72 2.04 5.40 12.63
CA GLU A 72 1.55 4.24 13.40
C GLU A 72 0.52 3.43 12.58
N GLU A 73 -0.28 4.11 11.77
CA GLU A 73 -1.30 3.52 10.90
C GLU A 73 -0.72 2.80 9.67
N ALA A 74 0.59 2.87 9.46
CA ALA A 74 1.25 2.10 8.41
C ALA A 74 1.16 0.59 8.70
N LEU A 75 1.04 0.15 9.95
CA LEU A 75 0.83 -1.27 10.30
C LEU A 75 1.77 -2.22 9.54
N ASP A 76 1.23 -3.04 8.62
CA ASP A 76 1.93 -3.99 7.74
C ASP A 76 2.24 -3.41 6.34
N ASP A 77 2.35 -2.09 6.22
CA ASP A 77 2.75 -1.41 5.00
C ASP A 77 4.28 -1.34 4.87
N ALA A 78 4.76 -1.57 3.65
CA ALA A 78 6.16 -1.43 3.27
C ALA A 78 6.27 -0.67 1.95
N ALA A 79 7.40 0.03 1.75
CA ALA A 79 7.75 0.60 0.47
C ALA A 79 8.80 -0.26 -0.24
N TYR A 80 8.67 -0.45 -1.54
CA TYR A 80 9.69 -1.12 -2.36
C TYR A 80 9.84 -0.48 -3.74
N LEU A 81 11.01 -0.66 -4.35
CA LEU A 81 11.30 -0.20 -5.71
C LEU A 81 11.18 -1.36 -6.69
N ALA A 82 10.47 -1.14 -7.78
CA ALA A 82 10.41 -2.09 -8.89
C ALA A 82 10.18 -1.36 -10.21
N GLY A 83 11.06 -1.59 -11.18
CA GLY A 83 11.00 -0.95 -12.51
C GLY A 83 11.13 0.57 -12.46
N GLY A 84 11.99 1.10 -11.59
CA GLY A 84 12.20 2.55 -11.41
C GLY A 84 11.00 3.29 -10.81
N ARG A 85 10.05 2.56 -10.21
CA ARG A 85 8.86 3.10 -9.57
C ARG A 85 8.79 2.66 -8.12
N LEU A 86 8.29 3.54 -7.27
CA LEU A 86 8.05 3.26 -5.87
C LEU A 86 6.64 2.69 -5.68
N TRP A 87 6.54 1.67 -4.83
CA TRP A 87 5.29 0.96 -4.55
C TRP A 87 5.06 0.88 -3.05
N LEU A 88 3.81 1.14 -2.64
CA LEU A 88 3.32 0.90 -1.29
C LEU A 88 2.67 -0.49 -1.24
N LEU A 89 3.31 -1.44 -0.59
CA LEU A 89 2.83 -2.80 -0.35
C LEU A 89 2.10 -2.86 0.99
N ARG A 90 0.91 -3.45 1.01
CA ARG A 90 0.24 -3.88 2.24
C ARG A 90 0.05 -5.39 2.23
N ARG A 91 0.28 -6.02 3.36
CA ARG A 91 -0.18 -7.38 3.63
C ARG A 91 -1.49 -7.34 4.38
N TYR A 92 -2.52 -8.01 3.86
CA TYR A 92 -3.83 -8.10 4.51
C TYR A 92 -3.92 -9.38 5.33
N PRO A 93 -4.66 -9.36 6.46
CA PRO A 93 -5.00 -10.59 7.17
C PRO A 93 -5.66 -11.63 6.25
N PRO A 94 -5.44 -12.93 6.51
CA PRO A 94 -5.95 -14.01 5.65
C PRO A 94 -7.47 -14.13 5.65
N CYS A 95 -8.13 -13.68 6.71
CA CYS A 95 -9.57 -13.72 6.89
C CYS A 95 -10.09 -12.33 7.21
N LEU A 96 -10.84 -11.73 6.29
CA LEU A 96 -11.46 -10.41 6.47
C LEU A 96 -12.90 -10.46 6.00
N THR A 97 -13.82 -9.83 6.71
CA THR A 97 -15.13 -9.50 6.15
C THR A 97 -14.99 -8.48 5.03
N GLU A 98 -16.00 -8.38 4.16
CA GLU A 98 -16.01 -7.38 3.10
C GLU A 98 -15.82 -5.95 3.63
N THR A 99 -16.45 -5.62 4.77
CA THR A 99 -16.36 -4.29 5.38
C THR A 99 -14.96 -4.00 5.90
N GLU A 100 -14.31 -4.96 6.58
CA GLU A 100 -12.93 -4.79 7.06
C GLU A 100 -11.95 -4.62 5.90
N LEU A 101 -12.13 -5.44 4.84
CA LEU A 101 -11.34 -5.33 3.62
C LEU A 101 -11.50 -3.96 2.95
N GLU A 102 -12.74 -3.46 2.86
CA GLU A 102 -13.01 -2.13 2.30
C GLU A 102 -12.38 -1.00 3.13
N LEU A 103 -12.43 -1.09 4.47
CA LEU A 103 -11.82 -0.12 5.36
C LEU A 103 -10.29 -0.11 5.22
N LEU A 104 -9.66 -1.30 5.25
CA LEU A 104 -8.22 -1.43 5.08
C LEU A 104 -7.74 -0.97 3.69
N LEU A 105 -8.54 -1.18 2.65
CA LEU A 105 -8.26 -0.64 1.31
C LEU A 105 -8.31 0.89 1.30
N LYS A 106 -9.36 1.50 1.90
CA LYS A 106 -9.47 2.95 2.01
C LYS A 106 -8.31 3.55 2.81
N GLN A 107 -7.88 2.89 3.88
CA GLN A 107 -6.73 3.30 4.67
C GLN A 107 -5.44 3.27 3.84
N GLN A 108 -5.17 2.18 3.10
CA GLN A 108 -3.98 2.10 2.25
C GLN A 108 -3.99 3.17 1.14
N LEU A 109 -5.14 3.43 0.52
CA LEU A 109 -5.31 4.51 -0.46
C LEU A 109 -5.05 5.89 0.14
N ALA A 110 -5.52 6.15 1.37
CA ALA A 110 -5.28 7.40 2.07
C ALA A 110 -3.80 7.57 2.43
N LEU A 111 -3.15 6.49 2.90
CA LEU A 111 -1.72 6.48 3.18
C LEU A 111 -0.89 6.74 1.91
N ALA A 112 -1.23 6.11 0.78
CA ALA A 112 -0.58 6.38 -0.50
C ALA A 112 -0.64 7.87 -0.87
N GLN A 113 -1.81 8.51 -0.68
CA GLN A 113 -1.96 9.95 -0.91
C GLN A 113 -1.13 10.79 0.06
N LEU A 114 -1.04 10.40 1.34
CA LEU A 114 -0.22 11.11 2.33
C LEU A 114 1.27 11.03 2.01
N LEU A 115 1.77 9.87 1.61
CA LEU A 115 3.19 9.66 1.27
C LEU A 115 3.63 10.46 0.02
N GLU A 116 2.69 10.82 -0.83
CA GLU A 116 2.94 11.64 -2.02
C GLU A 116 2.91 13.13 -1.76
N ARG A 117 2.38 13.57 -0.61
CA ARG A 117 2.48 14.97 -0.22
C ARG A 117 3.94 15.30 0.01
N LYS A 118 4.47 16.19 -0.83
CA LYS A 118 5.75 16.83 -0.55
C LYS A 118 5.56 17.62 0.75
N PRO A 119 6.48 17.51 1.72
CA PRO A 119 6.46 18.41 2.86
C PRO A 119 6.55 19.83 2.29
N GLU A 120 5.49 20.62 2.46
CA GLU A 120 5.59 22.06 2.26
C GLU A 120 6.73 22.52 3.16
N GLY A 121 7.64 23.33 2.61
CA GLY A 121 8.89 23.69 3.24
C GLY A 121 8.71 24.43 4.57
N GLN A 122 8.38 23.72 5.63
CA GLN A 122 8.82 24.07 6.96
C GLN A 122 10.29 23.67 6.99
N ALA A 123 11.14 24.67 6.81
CA ALA A 123 12.55 24.54 7.15
C ALA A 123 12.60 23.92 8.55
N ALA A 124 12.99 22.64 8.62
CA ALA A 124 13.18 21.97 9.89
C ALA A 124 14.13 22.85 10.69
N ALA A 125 13.65 23.36 11.84
CA ALA A 125 14.52 24.06 12.76
C ALA A 125 15.71 23.13 13.01
N ARG A 126 16.92 23.61 12.69
CA ARG A 126 18.16 22.85 12.91
C ARG A 126 18.10 22.30 14.34
N PRO A 127 18.38 21.01 14.57
CA PRO A 127 18.47 20.51 15.92
C PRO A 127 19.45 21.42 16.68
N LEU A 128 19.00 21.94 17.82
CA LEU A 128 19.85 22.75 18.69
C LEU A 128 21.12 21.94 18.97
N PRO A 129 22.31 22.54 18.93
CA PRO A 129 23.54 21.85 19.27
C PRO A 129 23.48 21.52 20.77
N GLY A 130 22.97 20.33 21.09
CA GLY A 130 22.79 19.82 22.44
C GLY A 130 23.25 18.39 22.46
N SER A 131 24.41 18.18 23.07
CA SER A 131 25.06 16.90 23.35
C SER A 131 24.08 15.82 23.82
N TYR A 132 24.14 14.63 23.21
CA TYR A 132 23.75 13.41 23.91
C TYR A 132 24.83 13.16 24.97
N ALA A 133 24.49 13.46 26.23
CA ALA A 133 25.25 13.04 27.40
C ALA A 133 24.64 11.73 27.94
#